data_AF-A0A2V1EEH1-F1
#
_entry.id   AF-A0A2V1EEH1-F1
#
_cell.length_a   1.000
_cell.length_b   1.000
_cell.length_c   1.000
_cell.angle_alpha   90.00
_cell.angle_beta   90.00
_cell.angle_gamma   90.00
#
_symmetry.space_group_name_H-M   'P 1'
#
loop_
_entity.id
_entity.type
_entity.pdbx_description
1 polymer ?
#
loop_
_entity_poly.entity_id
_entity_poly.type
_entity_poly.pdbx_seq_one_letter_code
_entity_poly.pdbx_strand_id
1 'polypeptide(L)'
;MATPANKSIKDLNGKWLMSKTLSDNTDPVLALQGVGWLTRKAIGLATVTQHIKQWDAPSDIAPTGPAVPHILIEQTATGGVKGTTEDRTLDWTYRPHSDWLFGDIQGRNRFTTVKKLVEENKGKGVEEDDAKFLSEGWLPESGGDDGVVVESFVDNEKAKWTGWQVWGFAELPGKPAGERWFVRRVVVRKKGGKADEKVRVVLVYEWLSEA
;
A
#
# COMPACT_ATOMS: atom_id res chain seq x y z
N MET A 1 -3.20 -17.81 -3.64
CA MET A 1 -3.31 -18.63 -2.39
C MET A 1 -3.14 -17.74 -1.16
N ALA A 2 -3.48 -18.23 0.03
CA ALA A 2 -3.09 -17.59 1.29
C ALA A 2 -1.56 -17.47 1.40
N THR A 3 -1.07 -16.59 2.27
CA THR A 3 0.36 -16.28 2.40
C THR A 3 1.10 -17.41 3.12
N PRO A 4 2.15 -18.01 2.51
CA PRO A 4 2.94 -19.07 3.14
C PRO A 4 3.61 -18.60 4.43
N ALA A 5 3.68 -19.43 5.46
CA ALA A 5 4.15 -19.08 6.81
C ALA A 5 5.57 -18.49 6.90
N ASN A 6 6.44 -18.76 5.92
CA ASN A 6 7.81 -18.24 5.88
C ASN A 6 7.90 -16.75 5.50
N LYS A 7 6.86 -16.16 4.91
CA LYS A 7 6.85 -14.74 4.55
C LYS A 7 6.66 -13.83 5.76
N SER A 8 7.15 -12.61 5.69
CA SER A 8 6.93 -11.61 6.74
C SER A 8 6.81 -10.22 6.11
N ILE A 9 6.44 -9.21 6.87
CA ILE A 9 6.41 -7.82 6.34
C ILE A 9 7.81 -7.32 5.96
N LYS A 10 8.86 -7.91 6.55
CA LYS A 10 10.26 -7.66 6.19
C LYS A 10 10.76 -8.59 5.07
N ASP A 11 9.96 -9.58 4.67
CA ASP A 11 10.26 -10.51 3.57
C ASP A 11 8.98 -10.88 2.79
N LEU A 12 8.60 -9.99 1.89
CA LEU A 12 7.54 -10.10 0.90
C LEU A 12 8.11 -10.49 -0.49
N ASN A 13 9.38 -10.90 -0.57
CA ASN A 13 10.00 -11.29 -1.85
C ASN A 13 9.14 -12.35 -2.55
N GLY A 14 8.78 -12.11 -3.82
CA GLY A 14 7.98 -13.05 -4.60
C GLY A 14 6.93 -12.40 -5.49
N LYS A 15 6.02 -13.24 -5.99
CA LYS A 15 4.94 -12.85 -6.91
C LYS A 15 3.59 -12.89 -6.21
N TRP A 16 2.87 -11.78 -6.32
CA TRP A 16 1.61 -11.54 -5.64
C TRP A 16 0.54 -11.09 -6.62
N LEU A 17 -0.62 -11.70 -6.55
CA LEU A 17 -1.79 -11.35 -7.35
C LEU A 17 -2.69 -10.42 -6.55
N MET A 18 -3.00 -9.22 -7.04
CA MET A 18 -4.04 -8.42 -6.41
C MET A 18 -5.42 -9.05 -6.69
N SER A 19 -6.03 -9.62 -5.67
CA SER A 19 -7.27 -10.40 -5.79
C SER A 19 -8.45 -9.49 -6.06
N LYS A 20 -9.12 -9.65 -7.20
CA LYS A 20 -10.32 -8.85 -7.53
C LYS A 20 -11.53 -9.23 -6.71
N THR A 21 -11.60 -10.46 -6.24
CA THR A 21 -12.76 -10.99 -5.50
C THR A 21 -12.63 -10.77 -4.01
N LEU A 22 -11.42 -10.59 -3.48
CA LEU A 22 -11.15 -10.35 -2.07
C LEU A 22 -10.86 -8.88 -1.75
N SER A 23 -10.50 -8.08 -2.76
CA SER A 23 -10.30 -6.63 -2.59
C SER A 23 -11.61 -5.87 -2.76
N ASP A 24 -11.67 -4.70 -2.14
CA ASP A 24 -12.70 -3.71 -2.40
C ASP A 24 -12.60 -3.16 -3.84
N ASN A 25 -13.69 -2.57 -4.31
CA ASN A 25 -13.73 -1.92 -5.63
C ASN A 25 -12.80 -0.68 -5.66
N THR A 26 -11.85 -0.67 -6.59
CA THR A 26 -10.87 0.42 -6.75
C THR A 26 -11.36 1.58 -7.64
N ASP A 27 -12.49 1.43 -8.36
CA ASP A 27 -13.01 2.49 -9.24
C ASP A 27 -13.28 3.82 -8.51
N PRO A 28 -13.90 3.85 -7.30
CA PRO A 28 -14.10 5.11 -6.57
C PRO A 28 -12.79 5.78 -6.16
N VAL A 29 -11.76 5.00 -5.84
CA VAL A 29 -10.42 5.52 -5.51
C VAL A 29 -9.82 6.20 -6.74
N LEU A 30 -9.78 5.50 -7.86
CA LEU A 30 -9.24 6.01 -9.12
C LEU A 30 -10.03 7.25 -9.61
N ALA A 31 -11.35 7.26 -9.41
CA ALA A 31 -12.19 8.40 -9.75
C ALA A 31 -11.84 9.63 -8.91
N LEU A 32 -11.67 9.48 -7.59
CA LEU A 32 -11.25 10.57 -6.70
C LEU A 32 -9.88 11.13 -7.08
N GLN A 33 -8.98 10.25 -7.52
CA GLN A 33 -7.63 10.60 -7.99
C GLN A 33 -7.61 11.27 -9.38
N GLY A 34 -8.77 11.40 -10.03
CA GLY A 34 -8.91 12.07 -11.33
C GLY A 34 -8.63 11.18 -12.55
N VAL A 35 -8.53 9.86 -12.37
CA VAL A 35 -8.31 8.92 -13.49
C VAL A 35 -9.57 8.86 -14.35
N GLY A 36 -9.44 9.03 -15.67
CA GLY A 36 -10.56 9.04 -16.61
C GLY A 36 -11.34 7.72 -16.68
N TRP A 37 -12.66 7.79 -16.94
CA TRP A 37 -13.58 6.64 -16.85
C TRP A 37 -13.16 5.43 -17.71
N LEU A 38 -12.73 5.65 -18.96
CA LEU A 38 -12.28 4.56 -19.84
C LEU A 38 -11.06 3.82 -19.25
N THR A 39 -10.10 4.56 -18.72
CA THR A 39 -8.91 4.00 -18.05
C THR A 39 -9.31 3.19 -16.82
N ARG A 40 -10.25 3.69 -16.00
CA ARG A 40 -10.71 2.95 -14.81
C ARG A 40 -11.40 1.64 -15.19
N LYS A 41 -12.21 1.64 -16.25
CA LYS A 41 -12.84 0.41 -16.77
C LYS A 41 -11.80 -0.61 -17.25
N ALA A 42 -10.78 -0.15 -17.98
CA ALA A 42 -9.68 -1.03 -18.39
C ALA A 42 -8.94 -1.61 -17.19
N ILE A 43 -8.63 -0.79 -16.17
CA ILE A 43 -7.97 -1.25 -14.93
C ILE A 43 -8.84 -2.26 -14.18
N GLY A 44 -10.14 -2.02 -14.05
CA GLY A 44 -11.07 -2.96 -13.39
C GLY A 44 -11.12 -4.32 -14.08
N LEU A 45 -10.95 -4.36 -15.41
CA LEU A 45 -10.88 -5.60 -16.19
C LEU A 45 -9.48 -6.25 -16.18
N ALA A 46 -8.42 -5.49 -15.94
CA ALA A 46 -7.05 -6.00 -15.92
C ALA A 46 -6.73 -6.76 -14.63
N THR A 47 -6.02 -7.88 -14.75
CA THR A 47 -5.48 -8.63 -13.62
C THR A 47 -4.11 -8.09 -13.29
N VAL A 48 -3.91 -7.66 -12.05
CA VAL A 48 -2.68 -6.99 -11.60
C VAL A 48 -1.82 -7.96 -10.80
N THR A 49 -0.59 -8.17 -11.26
CA THR A 49 0.42 -8.99 -10.56
C THR A 49 1.62 -8.12 -10.18
N GLN A 50 2.08 -8.26 -8.94
CA GLN A 50 3.24 -7.57 -8.40
C GLN A 50 4.38 -8.57 -8.20
N HIS A 51 5.56 -8.22 -8.69
CA HIS A 51 6.81 -8.86 -8.33
C HIS A 51 7.51 -7.96 -7.33
N ILE A 52 7.66 -8.44 -6.10
CA ILE A 52 8.24 -7.69 -4.99
C ILE A 52 9.65 -8.19 -4.72
N LYS A 53 10.60 -7.26 -4.56
CA LYS A 53 11.96 -7.52 -4.08
C LYS A 53 12.26 -6.61 -2.88
N GLN A 54 12.92 -7.14 -1.87
CA GLN A 54 13.35 -6.39 -0.69
C GLN A 54 14.82 -6.65 -0.40
N TRP A 55 15.54 -5.60 -0.03
CA TRP A 55 16.94 -5.65 0.34
C TRP A 55 17.28 -4.46 1.25
N ASP A 56 18.42 -4.56 1.93
CA ASP A 56 18.99 -3.43 2.68
C ASP A 56 20.12 -2.79 1.86
N ALA A 57 20.08 -1.47 1.72
CA ALA A 57 21.14 -0.69 1.07
C ALA A 57 21.14 0.74 1.62
N PRO A 58 22.24 1.49 1.51
CA PRO A 58 22.24 2.92 1.84
C PRO A 58 21.11 3.66 1.13
N SER A 59 20.59 4.70 1.76
CA SER A 59 19.60 5.58 1.16
C SER A 59 20.21 6.36 -0.02
N ASP A 60 19.43 6.60 -1.07
CA ASP A 60 19.84 7.39 -2.24
C ASP A 60 20.29 8.81 -1.87
N ILE A 61 19.68 9.41 -0.85
CA ILE A 61 20.04 10.74 -0.33
C ILE A 61 21.20 10.70 0.68
N ALA A 62 21.58 9.51 1.15
CA ALA A 62 22.70 9.30 2.07
C ALA A 62 23.51 8.05 1.67
N PRO A 63 24.20 8.09 0.51
CA PRO A 63 24.79 6.89 -0.12
C PRO A 63 25.96 6.29 0.68
N THR A 64 26.55 7.06 1.61
CA THR A 64 27.58 6.59 2.55
C THR A 64 27.03 6.31 3.95
N GLY A 65 25.71 6.39 4.13
CA GLY A 65 25.03 6.14 5.39
C GLY A 65 24.85 4.65 5.71
N PRO A 66 24.27 4.33 6.88
CA PRO A 66 23.88 2.96 7.18
C PRO A 66 22.84 2.45 6.18
N ALA A 67 22.81 1.12 5.99
CA ALA A 67 21.80 0.50 5.16
C ALA A 67 20.41 0.71 5.77
N VAL A 68 19.44 1.00 4.91
CA VAL A 68 18.01 1.09 5.22
C VAL A 68 17.26 0.10 4.33
N PRO A 69 16.04 -0.33 4.72
CA PRO A 69 15.28 -1.25 3.90
C PRO A 69 14.76 -0.59 2.62
N HIS A 70 14.73 -1.37 1.54
CA HIS A 70 14.15 -0.99 0.25
C HIS A 70 13.12 -2.02 -0.18
N ILE A 71 12.12 -1.57 -0.94
CA ILE A 71 11.11 -2.40 -1.57
C ILE A 71 10.97 -1.96 -3.04
N LEU A 72 11.29 -2.85 -3.96
CA LEU A 72 10.97 -2.69 -5.38
C LEU A 72 9.71 -3.48 -5.71
N ILE A 73 8.76 -2.82 -6.37
CA ILE A 73 7.53 -3.44 -6.86
C ILE A 73 7.46 -3.25 -8.37
N GLU A 74 7.56 -4.34 -9.11
CA GLU A 74 7.32 -4.37 -10.55
C GLU A 74 5.90 -4.89 -10.78
N GLN A 75 5.01 -4.00 -11.19
CA GLN A 75 3.61 -4.32 -11.45
C GLN A 75 3.39 -4.60 -12.93
N THR A 76 2.70 -5.70 -13.23
CA THR A 76 2.21 -6.04 -14.56
C THR A 76 0.68 -6.12 -14.54
N ALA A 77 0.06 -5.79 -15.67
CA ALA A 77 -1.38 -5.84 -15.83
C ALA A 77 -1.74 -6.51 -17.17
N THR A 78 -2.79 -7.33 -17.17
CA THR A 78 -3.25 -7.99 -18.40
C THR A 78 -4.02 -7.04 -19.33
N GLY A 79 -4.30 -7.49 -20.56
CA GLY A 79 -5.18 -6.76 -21.48
C GLY A 79 -4.57 -5.47 -22.06
N GLY A 80 -3.24 -5.37 -22.11
CA GLY A 80 -2.53 -4.21 -22.65
C GLY A 80 -2.48 -2.99 -21.73
N VAL A 81 -2.96 -3.11 -20.48
CA VAL A 81 -2.79 -2.06 -19.47
C VAL A 81 -1.33 -1.97 -19.07
N LYS A 82 -0.76 -0.76 -19.13
CA LYS A 82 0.64 -0.54 -18.79
C LYS A 82 0.87 -0.77 -17.30
N GLY A 83 1.91 -1.53 -16.97
CA GLY A 83 2.37 -1.70 -15.59
C GLY A 83 2.97 -0.43 -14.99
N THR A 84 3.39 -0.52 -13.73
CA THR A 84 4.17 0.52 -13.03
C THR A 84 5.32 -0.14 -12.29
N THR A 85 6.39 0.61 -12.05
CA THR A 85 7.47 0.19 -11.16
C THR A 85 7.57 1.20 -10.04
N GLU A 86 7.59 0.74 -8.79
CA GLU A 86 7.74 1.57 -7.62
C GLU A 86 9.00 1.16 -6.86
N ASP A 87 9.92 2.11 -6.66
CA ASP A 87 11.10 1.94 -5.84
C ASP A 87 10.92 2.71 -4.53
N ARG A 88 10.94 1.99 -3.40
CA ARG A 88 10.57 2.52 -2.09
C ARG A 88 11.72 2.33 -1.12
N THR A 89 12.38 3.42 -0.75
CA THR A 89 13.30 3.46 0.39
C THR A 89 12.52 3.74 1.68
N LEU A 90 12.73 2.92 2.73
CA LEU A 90 11.95 2.93 3.96
C LEU A 90 12.62 3.75 5.08
N ASP A 91 12.93 5.01 4.81
CA ASP A 91 13.54 5.95 5.76
C ASP A 91 12.64 7.14 6.11
N TRP A 92 11.36 7.08 5.74
CA TRP A 92 10.34 8.10 5.92
C TRP A 92 10.62 9.46 5.26
N THR A 93 11.54 9.51 4.28
CA THR A 93 11.82 10.72 3.51
C THR A 93 11.00 10.78 2.22
N TYR A 94 10.49 11.98 1.90
CA TYR A 94 9.76 12.21 0.64
C TYR A 94 10.68 12.10 -0.56
N ARG A 95 10.20 11.38 -1.58
CA ARG A 95 10.87 11.21 -2.87
C ARG A 95 9.89 11.44 -4.02
N PRO A 96 10.36 12.03 -5.13
CA PRO A 96 9.56 12.12 -6.34
C PRO A 96 9.34 10.74 -6.95
N HIS A 97 8.15 10.52 -7.49
CA HIS A 97 7.83 9.41 -8.37
C HIS A 97 6.91 9.91 -9.47
N SER A 98 7.11 9.42 -10.69
CA SER A 98 6.28 9.78 -11.84
C SER A 98 5.89 8.51 -12.59
N ASP A 99 4.59 8.35 -12.83
CA ASP A 99 4.08 7.29 -13.68
C ASP A 99 2.94 7.76 -14.58
N TRP A 100 2.49 6.86 -15.45
CA TRP A 100 1.47 7.16 -16.46
C TRP A 100 0.05 7.29 -15.88
N LEU A 101 -0.19 6.75 -14.68
CA LEU A 101 -1.51 6.65 -14.09
C LEU A 101 -1.81 7.82 -13.16
N PHE A 102 -0.83 8.21 -12.35
CA PHE A 102 -0.97 9.24 -11.32
C PHE A 102 -0.16 10.51 -11.64
N GLY A 103 0.68 10.50 -12.67
CA GLY A 103 1.58 11.60 -12.98
C GLY A 103 2.63 11.77 -11.88
N ASP A 104 2.97 13.02 -11.58
CA ASP A 104 4.00 13.35 -10.59
C ASP A 104 3.44 13.35 -9.16
N ILE A 105 4.07 12.57 -8.29
CA ILE A 105 3.74 12.46 -6.87
C ILE A 105 5.00 12.59 -6.00
N GLN A 106 4.80 12.86 -4.72
CA GLN A 106 5.81 12.71 -3.68
C GLN A 106 5.40 11.58 -2.74
N GLY A 107 6.25 10.58 -2.57
CA GLY A 107 6.00 9.42 -1.72
C GLY A 107 7.02 9.29 -0.59
N ARG A 108 6.62 8.78 0.57
CA ARG A 108 7.52 8.35 1.64
C ARG A 108 7.05 7.03 2.24
N ASN A 109 7.99 6.22 2.71
CA ASN A 109 7.72 4.87 3.20
C ASN A 109 8.53 4.59 4.46
N ARG A 110 8.02 3.76 5.37
CA ARG A 110 8.77 3.28 6.54
C ARG A 110 8.22 1.94 7.01
N PHE A 111 9.03 1.22 7.78
CA PHE A 111 8.48 0.27 8.74
C PHE A 111 8.05 1.01 10.01
N THR A 112 6.92 0.61 10.58
CA THR A 112 6.42 1.12 11.87
C THR A 112 5.60 0.05 12.57
N THR A 113 5.06 0.38 13.75
CA THR A 113 4.06 -0.43 14.44
C THR A 113 2.70 0.26 14.37
N VAL A 114 1.63 -0.53 14.45
CA VAL A 114 0.26 -0.01 14.51
C VAL A 114 0.08 0.94 15.70
N LYS A 115 0.63 0.59 16.86
CA LYS A 115 0.63 1.42 18.07
C LYS A 115 1.25 2.79 17.84
N LYS A 116 2.44 2.83 17.22
CA LYS A 116 3.13 4.09 16.91
C LYS A 116 2.32 4.93 15.91
N LEU A 117 1.74 4.31 14.89
CA LEU A 117 0.90 5.00 13.91
C LEU A 117 -0.33 5.64 14.57
N VAL A 118 -1.04 4.91 15.46
CA VAL A 118 -2.19 5.45 16.19
C VAL A 118 -1.77 6.61 17.11
N GLU A 119 -0.70 6.44 17.89
CA GLU A 119 -0.26 7.46 18.84
C GLU A 119 0.21 8.74 18.13
N GLU A 120 0.96 8.61 17.03
CA GLU A 120 1.42 9.76 16.25
C GLU A 120 0.27 10.59 15.63
N ASN A 121 -0.93 10.02 15.51
CA ASN A 121 -2.08 10.67 14.87
C ASN A 121 -3.25 10.95 15.82
N LYS A 122 -3.07 10.67 17.12
CA LYS A 122 -4.04 10.96 18.16
C LYS A 122 -4.29 12.47 18.25
N GLY A 123 -5.56 12.88 18.27
CA GLY A 123 -5.95 14.29 18.35
C GLY A 123 -5.81 15.08 17.05
N LYS A 124 -5.43 14.46 15.93
CA LYS A 124 -5.28 15.13 14.62
C LYS A 124 -6.56 15.14 13.77
N GLY A 125 -7.72 15.01 14.42
CA GLY A 125 -9.02 15.09 13.76
C GLY A 125 -9.20 14.02 12.68
N VAL A 126 -9.26 14.44 11.42
CA VAL A 126 -9.51 13.54 10.28
C VAL A 126 -8.43 12.47 10.10
N GLU A 127 -7.18 12.77 10.48
CA GLU A 127 -6.07 11.81 10.41
C GLU A 127 -6.18 10.73 11.49
N GLU A 128 -6.75 11.05 12.65
CA GLU A 128 -6.99 10.06 13.71
C GLU A 128 -8.01 9.00 13.27
N ASP A 129 -9.09 9.44 12.62
CA ASP A 129 -10.11 8.53 12.07
C ASP A 129 -9.52 7.62 10.98
N ASP A 130 -8.64 8.14 10.13
CA ASP A 130 -7.97 7.31 9.12
C ASP A 130 -6.95 6.37 9.72
N ALA A 131 -6.18 6.83 10.70
CA ALA A 131 -5.25 5.99 11.45
C ALA A 131 -5.98 4.79 12.08
N LYS A 132 -7.19 4.99 12.63
CA LYS A 132 -8.03 3.91 13.17
C LYS A 132 -8.34 2.87 12.09
N PHE A 133 -8.92 3.29 10.96
CA PHE A 133 -9.20 2.38 9.85
C PHE A 133 -7.96 1.64 9.36
N LEU A 134 -6.83 2.34 9.21
CA LEU A 134 -5.57 1.77 8.73
C LEU A 134 -4.94 0.79 9.74
N SER A 135 -5.35 0.83 11.00
CA SER A 135 -4.81 0.05 12.12
C SER A 135 -5.65 -1.17 12.51
N GLU A 136 -6.79 -1.37 11.86
CA GLU A 136 -7.76 -2.38 12.28
C GLU A 136 -7.52 -3.77 11.67
N GLY A 137 -7.83 -4.81 12.45
CA GLY A 137 -7.95 -6.19 11.94
C GLY A 137 -6.65 -6.85 11.51
N TRP A 138 -5.50 -6.39 12.01
CA TRP A 138 -4.21 -7.01 11.74
C TRP A 138 -3.96 -8.23 12.64
N LEU A 139 -3.32 -9.26 12.09
CA LEU A 139 -2.79 -10.38 12.87
C LEU A 139 -1.70 -9.91 13.84
N PRO A 140 -1.39 -10.65 14.93
CA PRO A 140 -0.40 -10.23 15.93
C PRO A 140 0.98 -9.86 15.36
N GLU A 141 1.42 -10.52 14.29
CA GLU A 141 2.70 -10.22 13.60
C GLU A 141 2.74 -8.84 12.92
N SER A 142 1.58 -8.22 12.69
CA SER A 142 1.44 -6.86 12.16
C SER A 142 0.84 -5.88 13.17
N GLY A 143 -0.18 -6.30 13.93
CA GLY A 143 -0.94 -5.44 14.85
C GLY A 143 -0.60 -5.59 16.33
N GLY A 144 0.19 -6.59 16.73
CA GLY A 144 0.66 -6.75 18.10
C GLY A 144 1.65 -5.67 18.52
N ASP A 145 2.03 -5.64 19.81
CA ASP A 145 2.97 -4.63 20.34
C ASP A 145 4.32 -4.62 19.61
N ASP A 146 4.82 -5.81 19.22
CA ASP A 146 6.04 -5.99 18.42
C ASP A 146 5.77 -6.20 16.92
N GLY A 147 4.51 -6.07 16.51
CA GLY A 147 4.07 -6.24 15.13
C GLY A 147 4.62 -5.15 14.22
N VAL A 148 5.01 -5.52 13.01
CA VAL A 148 5.57 -4.59 12.02
C VAL A 148 4.64 -4.47 10.83
N VAL A 149 4.44 -3.24 10.38
CA VAL A 149 3.71 -2.88 9.14
C VAL A 149 4.59 -2.00 8.25
N VAL A 150 4.30 -2.02 6.94
CA VAL A 150 4.79 -0.96 6.03
C VAL A 150 3.78 0.16 6.07
N GLU A 151 4.24 1.38 6.30
CA GLU A 151 3.45 2.58 6.11
C GLU A 151 3.95 3.33 4.88
N SER A 152 3.03 3.78 4.04
CA SER A 152 3.30 4.55 2.84
C SER A 152 2.36 5.73 2.75
N PHE A 153 2.92 6.92 2.54
CA PHE A 153 2.15 8.13 2.31
C PHE A 153 2.56 8.77 0.99
N VAL A 154 1.56 9.18 0.21
CA VAL A 154 1.70 9.81 -1.10
C VAL A 154 0.94 11.11 -1.12
N ASP A 155 1.56 12.13 -1.69
CA ASP A 155 0.98 13.43 -1.97
C ASP A 155 1.04 13.74 -3.47
N ASN A 156 -0.12 13.97 -4.07
CA ASN A 156 -0.24 14.50 -5.42
C ASN A 156 -0.75 15.94 -5.37
N GLU A 157 0.18 16.89 -5.37
CA GLU A 157 -0.13 18.31 -5.27
C GLU A 157 -0.88 18.84 -6.51
N LYS A 158 -0.60 18.28 -7.69
CA LYS A 158 -1.21 18.71 -8.96
C LYS A 158 -2.66 18.25 -9.08
N ALA A 159 -2.93 16.97 -8.81
CA ALA A 159 -4.26 16.38 -8.84
C ALA A 159 -5.04 16.57 -7.52
N LYS A 160 -4.42 17.20 -6.52
CA LYS A 160 -5.01 17.58 -5.22
C LYS A 160 -5.58 16.38 -4.48
N TRP A 161 -4.78 15.34 -4.27
CA TRP A 161 -5.17 14.20 -3.44
C TRP A 161 -3.97 13.66 -2.64
N THR A 162 -4.25 13.03 -1.50
CA THR A 162 -3.27 12.27 -0.72
C THR A 162 -3.70 10.83 -0.61
N GLY A 163 -2.75 9.89 -0.59
CA GLY A 163 -2.98 8.47 -0.38
C GLY A 163 -2.16 7.96 0.79
N TRP A 164 -2.82 7.34 1.76
CA TRP A 164 -2.17 6.74 2.93
C TRP A 164 -2.46 5.25 2.95
N GLN A 165 -1.41 4.43 3.04
CA GLN A 165 -1.52 2.98 3.02
C GLN A 165 -0.78 2.37 4.20
N VAL A 166 -1.36 1.32 4.76
CA VAL A 166 -0.71 0.44 5.74
C VAL A 166 -0.81 -1.00 5.26
N TRP A 167 0.33 -1.68 5.25
CA TRP A 167 0.44 -3.05 4.76
C TRP A 167 0.77 -4.00 5.91
N GLY A 168 0.03 -5.09 5.99
CA GLY A 168 0.15 -6.06 7.05
C GLY A 168 -0.43 -7.42 6.64
N PHE A 169 -0.41 -8.36 7.56
CA PHE A 169 -1.15 -9.61 7.43
C PHE A 169 -2.44 -9.56 8.24
N ALA A 170 -3.51 -10.07 7.65
CA ALA A 170 -4.82 -10.17 8.29
C ALA A 170 -5.49 -11.50 7.95
N GLU A 171 -6.40 -11.94 8.80
CA GLU A 171 -7.39 -12.95 8.43
C GLU A 171 -8.52 -12.27 7.64
N LEU A 172 -9.17 -13.03 6.75
CA LEU A 172 -10.28 -12.53 5.95
C LEU A 172 -11.59 -13.24 6.30
N PRO A 173 -12.70 -12.50 6.43
CA PRO A 173 -14.01 -13.10 6.60
C PRO A 173 -14.34 -14.10 5.48
N GLY A 174 -14.88 -15.26 5.86
CA GLY A 174 -15.25 -16.32 4.91
C GLY A 174 -14.08 -17.13 4.36
N LYS A 175 -12.84 -16.90 4.83
CA LYS A 175 -11.70 -17.79 4.60
C LYS A 175 -11.50 -18.76 5.77
N PRO A 176 -10.88 -19.93 5.55
CA PRO A 176 -10.50 -20.84 6.63
C PRO A 176 -9.70 -20.13 7.73
N ALA A 177 -10.02 -20.44 8.99
CA ALA A 177 -9.30 -19.90 10.14
C ALA A 177 -7.81 -20.24 10.08
N GLY A 178 -6.95 -19.31 10.47
CA GLY A 178 -5.49 -19.46 10.37
C GLY A 178 -4.91 -19.19 8.98
N GLU A 179 -5.73 -18.98 7.95
CA GLU A 179 -5.22 -18.41 6.70
C GLU A 179 -4.90 -16.93 6.88
N ARG A 180 -3.65 -16.58 6.64
CA ARG A 180 -3.19 -15.19 6.62
C ARG A 180 -3.06 -14.66 5.19
N TRP A 181 -3.43 -13.39 5.02
CA TRP A 181 -3.47 -12.73 3.72
C TRP A 181 -2.65 -11.46 3.75
N PHE A 182 -1.88 -11.21 2.69
CA PHE A 182 -1.19 -9.93 2.55
C PHE A 182 -2.21 -8.86 2.17
N VAL A 183 -2.38 -7.87 3.04
CA VAL A 183 -3.44 -6.87 2.92
C VAL A 183 -2.84 -5.46 2.97
N ARG A 184 -3.38 -4.58 2.13
CA ARG A 184 -3.15 -3.14 2.18
C ARG A 184 -4.46 -2.44 2.50
N ARG A 185 -4.50 -1.72 3.61
CA ARG A 185 -5.58 -0.77 3.88
C ARG A 185 -5.17 0.58 3.33
N VAL A 186 -6.07 1.24 2.61
CA VAL A 186 -5.78 2.48 1.89
C VAL A 186 -6.85 3.51 2.19
N VAL A 187 -6.44 4.73 2.49
CA VAL A 187 -7.29 5.91 2.51
C VAL A 187 -6.79 6.90 1.47
N VAL A 188 -7.67 7.33 0.58
CA VAL A 188 -7.38 8.42 -0.37
C VAL A 188 -8.31 9.60 -0.08
N ARG A 189 -7.74 10.80 0.01
CA ARG A 189 -8.45 12.04 0.31
C ARG A 189 -8.28 13.07 -0.78
N LYS A 190 -9.30 13.90 -0.98
CA LYS A 190 -9.17 15.13 -1.76
C LYS A 190 -8.53 16.23 -0.92
N LYS A 191 -7.50 16.89 -1.45
CA LYS A 191 -6.89 18.08 -0.81
C LYS A 191 -7.76 19.31 -1.07
N GLY A 192 -8.03 20.07 -0.02
CA GLY A 192 -8.92 21.24 -0.09
C GLY A 192 -10.40 20.90 -0.31
N GLY A 193 -10.75 19.61 -0.32
CA GLY A 193 -12.14 19.14 -0.32
C GLY A 193 -12.77 19.21 1.08
N LYS A 194 -14.00 18.72 1.20
CA LYS A 194 -14.65 18.60 2.51
C LYS A 194 -13.94 17.54 3.37
N ALA A 195 -14.03 17.67 4.69
CA ALA A 195 -13.35 16.77 5.63
C ALA A 195 -13.73 15.28 5.46
N ASP A 196 -14.89 15.00 4.89
CA ASP A 196 -15.44 13.67 4.60
C ASP A 196 -15.18 13.17 3.17
N GLU A 197 -14.56 13.99 2.30
CA GLU A 197 -14.28 13.63 0.91
C GLU A 197 -13.07 12.69 0.81
N LYS A 198 -13.34 11.41 1.11
CA LYS A 198 -12.37 10.33 1.11
C LYS A 198 -12.96 9.03 0.60
N VAL A 199 -12.08 8.13 0.17
CA VAL A 199 -12.40 6.74 -0.13
C VAL A 199 -11.48 5.84 0.67
N ARG A 200 -12.06 4.81 1.29
CA ARG A 200 -11.36 3.74 2.00
C ARG A 200 -11.49 2.45 1.20
N VAL A 201 -10.39 1.74 1.02
CA VAL A 201 -10.39 0.40 0.40
C VAL A 201 -9.41 -0.53 1.09
N VAL A 202 -9.76 -1.81 1.08
CA VAL A 202 -8.90 -2.92 1.46
C VAL A 202 -8.50 -3.67 0.19
N LEU A 203 -7.20 -3.79 -0.05
CA LEU A 203 -6.64 -4.55 -1.16
C LEU A 203 -6.00 -5.82 -0.62
N VAL A 204 -6.33 -6.96 -1.22
CA VAL A 204 -5.85 -8.29 -0.82
C VAL A 204 -4.93 -8.84 -1.90
N TYR A 205 -3.80 -9.37 -1.48
CA TYR A 205 -2.79 -9.94 -2.35
C TYR A 205 -2.64 -11.43 -2.08
N GLU A 206 -2.89 -12.23 -3.11
CA GLU A 206 -2.72 -13.67 -3.06
C GLU A 206 -1.29 -14.04 -3.42
N TRP A 207 -0.71 -14.98 -2.67
CA TRP A 207 0.58 -15.56 -3.02
C TRP A 207 0.46 -16.40 -4.29
N LEU A 208 1.42 -16.23 -5.21
CA LEU A 208 1.56 -17.04 -6.42
C LEU A 208 2.80 -17.95 -6.36
N SER A 209 3.99 -17.37 -6.23
CA SER A 209 5.25 -18.11 -6.23
C SER A 209 6.40 -17.27 -5.67
N GLU A 210 7.53 -17.92 -5.40
CA GLU A 210 8.80 -17.23 -5.19
C GLU A 210 9.18 -16.40 -6.44
N ALA A 211 10.08 -15.43 -6.20
CA ALA A 211 10.59 -14.49 -7.20
C ALA A 211 11.42 -15.21 -8.28
#